data_AF-A0A238ZGC7-F1
#
_entry.id   AF-A0A238ZGC7-F1
#
_cell.length_a   1.000
_cell.length_b   1.000
_cell.length_c   1.000
_cell.angle_alpha   90.00
_cell.angle_beta   90.00
_cell.angle_gamma   90.00
#
_symmetry.space_group_name_H-M   'P 1'
#
loop_
_entity.id
_entity.type
_entity.pdbx_description
1 polymer ?
#
loop_
_entity_poly.entity_id
_entity_poly.type
_entity_poly.pdbx_seq_one_letter_code
_entity_poly.pdbx_strand_id
1 'polypeptide(L)' 'MARGHLCRLCETYTVQPLSTNRSKCSKCGTVYPNDVLGR' A
#
# COMPACT_ATOMS: atom_id res chain seq x y z
N MET A 1 7.98 -7.28 -12.51
CA MET A 1 7.97 -6.39 -11.32
C MET A 1 6.52 -6.29 -10.87
N ALA A 2 6.17 -6.81 -9.70
CA ALA A 2 4.79 -6.79 -9.22
C ALA A 2 4.32 -5.34 -9.10
N ARG A 3 3.19 -5.00 -9.76
CA ARG A 3 2.58 -3.68 -9.67
C ARG A 3 2.18 -3.46 -8.21
N GLY A 4 2.89 -2.59 -7.48
CA GLY A 4 2.54 -2.20 -6.11
C GLY A 4 1.15 -1.58 -6.05
N HIS A 5 0.60 -1.35 -4.85
CA HIS A 5 -0.71 -0.70 -4.76
C HIS A 5 -0.60 0.84 -4.75
N LEU A 6 -1.65 1.50 -5.24
CA LEU A 6 -1.74 2.96 -5.24
C LEU A 6 -1.95 3.48 -3.81
N CYS A 7 -1.11 4.41 -3.37
CA CYS A 7 -1.37 5.18 -2.16
C CYS A 7 -2.27 6.36 -2.52
N ARG A 8 -3.49 6.42 -1.97
CA ARG A 8 -4.41 7.54 -2.22
C ARG A 8 -3.90 8.90 -1.75
N LEU A 9 -3.01 8.94 -0.75
CA LEU A 9 -2.46 10.20 -0.23
C LEU A 9 -1.31 10.74 -1.08
N CYS A 10 -0.54 9.84 -1.69
CA CYS A 10 0.59 10.23 -2.53
C CYS A 10 0.27 10.13 -4.03
N GLU A 11 -0.94 9.69 -4.36
CA GLU A 11 -1.43 9.40 -5.72
C GLU A 11 -0.41 8.64 -6.57
N THR A 12 0.30 7.70 -5.93
CA THR A 12 1.43 7.00 -6.54
C THR A 12 1.55 5.57 -6.02
N TYR A 13 2.10 4.68 -6.85
CA TYR A 13 2.24 3.25 -6.59
C TYR A 13 3.42 2.96 -5.67
N THR A 14 3.30 3.36 -4.41
CA THR A 14 4.37 3.24 -3.39
C THR A 14 3.94 2.41 -2.18
N VAL A 15 2.76 1.79 -2.22
CA VAL A 15 2.29 0.90 -1.17
C VAL A 15 2.96 -0.46 -1.34
N GLN A 16 3.67 -0.86 -0.29
CA GLN A 16 4.41 -2.11 -0.20
C GLN A 16 3.81 -2.98 0.90
N PRO A 17 3.87 -4.32 0.79
CA PRO A 17 3.47 -5.20 1.88
C PRO A 17 4.37 -4.97 3.10
N LEU A 18 3.77 -4.76 4.27
CA LEU A 18 4.46 -4.62 5.55
C LEU A 18 4.38 -5.92 6.37
N SER A 19 3.23 -6.59 6.34
CA SER A 19 2.95 -7.84 7.05
C SER A 19 1.83 -8.61 6.34
N THR A 20 1.51 -9.83 6.78
CA THR A 20 0.54 -10.74 6.15
C THR A 20 -0.79 -10.06 5.80
N ASN A 21 -1.31 -9.19 6.66
CA ASN A 21 -2.57 -8.46 6.46
C ASN A 21 -2.42 -6.93 6.40
N ARG A 22 -1.20 -6.41 6.25
CA ARG A 22 -0.97 -4.95 6.26
C ARG A 22 0.00 -4.53 5.17
N SER A 23 -0.34 -3.45 4.51
CA SER A 23 0.51 -2.78 3.54
C SER A 23 0.81 -1.36 4.00
N LYS A 24 1.99 -0.84 3.69
CA LYS A 24 2.43 0.49 4.09
C LYS A 24 2.92 1.26 2.87
N CYS A 25 2.51 2.51 2.76
CA CYS A 25 3.09 3.44 1.80
C CYS A 25 4.51 3.80 2.23
N SER A 26 5.49 3.53 1.37
CA SER A 26 6.89 3.85 1.65
C SER A 26 7.20 5.35 1.62
N LYS A 27 6.32 6.17 1.04
CA LYS A 27 6.49 7.63 0.99
C LYS A 27 5.93 8.34 2.21
N CYS A 28 4.64 8.17 2.49
CA CYS A 28 3.97 8.89 3.58
C CYS A 28 3.85 8.07 4.87
N GLY A 29 4.20 6.78 4.85
CA GLY A 29 4.12 5.90 6.01
C GLY A 29 2.71 5.40 6.34
N THR A 30 1.70 5.77 5.55
CA THR A 30 0.30 5.35 5.76
C THR A 30 0.17 3.83 5.69
N VAL A 31 -0.51 3.25 6.67
CA VAL A 31 -0.75 1.81 6.76
C VAL A 31 -2.18 1.51 6.34
N TYR A 32 -2.32 0.61 5.39
CA TYR A 32 -3.59 0.12 4.86
C TYR A 32 -3.76 -1.36 5.25
N PRO A 33 -4.97 -1.78 5.69
CA PRO A 33 -5.31 -3.20 5.71
C PRO A 33 -5.28 -3.75 4.29
N ASN A 34 -4.78 -4.98 4.11
CA ASN A 34 -4.72 -5.61 2.78
C ASN A 34 -6.13 -5.75 2.17
N ASP A 35 -7.13 -5.94 3.02
CA ASP A 35 -8.57 -6.02 2.69
C ASP A 35 -9.09 -4.77 1.96
N VAL A 36 -8.44 -3.62 2.15
CA VAL A 36 -8.82 -2.33 1.53
C VAL A 36 -8.14 -2.13 0.17
N LEU A 37 -7.05 -2.84 -0.11
CA LEU A 37 -6.27 -2.72 -1.34
C LEU A 37 -6.58 -3.80 -2.37
N GLY A 38 -7.28 -4.87 -1.96
CA GLY A 38 -7.59 -6.06 -2.76
C GLY A 38 -9.01 -6.12 -3.33
N ARG A 39 -9.78 -5.03 -3.35
CA ARG A 39 -11.13 -4.99 -3.94
C ARG A 39 -11.26 -3.91 -5.00
#